data_AF-A0A4U0GQR6-F1
#
_entry.id   AF-A0A4U0GQR6-F1
#
_cell.length_a   1.000
_cell.length_b   1.000
_cell.length_c   1.000
_cell.angle_alpha   90.00
_cell.angle_beta   90.00
_cell.angle_gamma   90.00
#
_symmetry.space_group_name_H-M   'P 1'
#
loop_
_entity.id
_entity.type
_entity.pdbx_description
1 polymer ?
#
loop_
_entity_poly.entity_id
_entity_poly.type
_entity_poly.pdbx_seq_one_letter_code
_entity_poly.pdbx_strand_id
1 'polypeptide(L)'
;MAELFDISADNVGLHLKNILKDNELDESSTTEDFSVVRQEAARQVRRRLKHYNLDAIISVGYRVSSTRATQFRIWATGVLRQHLVDGYTLNQRRLQERGVEFEQAREVLAT
;
A
#
# COMPACT_ATOMS: atom_id res chain seq x y z
N MET A 1 2.43 2.74 7.77
CA MET A 1 2.86 3.50 6.57
C MET A 1 4.15 4.27 6.80
N ALA A 2 4.27 5.06 7.88
CA ALA A 2 5.52 5.74 8.27
C ALA A 2 6.71 4.76 8.36
N GLU A 3 6.55 3.67 9.12
CA GLU A 3 7.53 2.59 9.20
C GLU A 3 7.78 1.92 7.84
N LEU A 4 6.72 1.58 7.09
CA LEU A 4 6.84 0.94 5.77
C LEU A 4 7.77 1.70 4.81
N PHE A 5 7.66 3.03 4.76
CA PHE A 5 8.47 3.87 3.87
C PHE A 5 9.66 4.54 4.56
N ASP A 6 9.92 4.25 5.83
CA ASP A 6 11.02 4.84 6.62
C ASP A 6 10.99 6.37 6.61
N ILE A 7 9.83 6.94 6.90
CA ILE A 7 9.60 8.38 6.99
C ILE A 7 8.78 8.75 8.22
N SER A 8 8.76 10.03 8.59
CA SER A 8 7.92 10.51 9.69
C SER A 8 6.43 10.38 9.39
N ALA A 9 5.62 10.22 10.44
CA ALA A 9 4.17 10.21 10.33
C ALA A 9 3.62 11.54 9.78
N ASP A 10 4.27 12.66 10.07
CA ASP A 10 3.90 13.98 9.57
C ASP A 10 4.07 14.07 8.05
N ASN A 11 5.16 13.53 7.51
CA ASN A 11 5.39 13.48 6.06
C ASN A 11 4.34 12.61 5.35
N VAL A 12 3.97 11.47 5.94
CA VAL A 12 2.86 10.64 5.42
C VAL A 12 1.57 11.46 5.36
N GLY A 13 1.23 12.18 6.43
CA GLY A 13 0.04 13.04 6.48
C GLY A 13 0.06 14.16 5.43
N LEU A 14 1.23 14.77 5.20
CA LEU A 14 1.41 15.79 4.17
C LEU A 14 1.16 15.23 2.76
N HIS A 15 1.74 14.08 2.43
CA HIS A 15 1.53 13.45 1.12
C HIS A 15 0.07 13.06 0.90
N LEU A 16 -0.58 12.46 1.89
CA LEU A 16 -2.01 12.11 1.81
C LEU A 16 -2.90 13.32 1.59
N LYS A 17 -2.63 14.43 2.30
CA LYS A 17 -3.39 15.67 2.10
C LYS A 17 -3.28 16.19 0.67
N ASN A 18 -2.09 16.12 0.08
CA ASN A 18 -1.88 16.54 -1.30
C ASN A 18 -2.57 15.59 -2.29
N ILE A 19 -2.45 14.27 -2.10
CA ILE A 19 -3.12 13.26 -2.95
C ILE A 19 -4.64 13.46 -2.98
N LEU A 20 -5.26 13.71 -1.82
CA LEU A 20 -6.70 14.01 -1.73
C LEU A 20 -7.05 15.34 -2.39
N LYS A 21 -6.19 16.37 -2.23
CA LYS A 21 -6.38 17.68 -2.86
C LYS A 21 -6.29 17.60 -4.39
N ASP A 22 -5.42 16.75 -4.91
CA ASP A 22 -5.21 16.54 -6.34
C ASP A 22 -6.29 15.60 -6.94
N ASN A 23 -7.26 15.15 -6.13
CA ASN A 23 -8.33 14.22 -6.47
C ASN A 23 -7.82 12.89 -7.07
N GLU A 24 -6.61 12.46 -6.69
CA GLU A 24 -6.08 11.15 -7.07
C GLU A 24 -6.78 10.01 -6.31
N LEU A 25 -7.26 10.30 -5.10
CA LEU A 25 -8.00 9.37 -4.26
C LEU A 25 -9.25 10.06 -3.72
N ASP A 26 -10.34 9.31 -3.62
CA ASP A 26 -11.56 9.75 -2.94
C ASP A 26 -11.45 9.43 -1.45
N GLU A 27 -11.65 10.44 -0.60
CA GLU A 27 -11.54 10.28 0.86
C GLU A 27 -12.56 9.25 1.39
N SER A 28 -13.71 9.08 0.72
CA SER A 28 -14.78 8.17 1.10
C SER A 28 -14.50 6.68 0.80
N SER A 29 -13.63 6.37 -0.17
CA SER A 29 -13.28 4.99 -0.55
C SER A 29 -11.94 4.51 0.02
N THR A 30 -11.10 5.46 0.46
CA THR A 30 -9.69 5.22 0.77
C THR A 30 -9.42 5.11 2.27
N THR A 31 -10.32 5.62 3.11
CA THR A 31 -10.18 5.62 4.56
C THR A 31 -11.35 4.91 5.21
N GLU A 32 -11.07 3.83 5.95
CA GLU A 32 -12.00 3.37 6.98
C GLU A 32 -11.65 4.06 8.31
N ASP A 33 -12.61 4.83 8.85
CA ASP A 33 -12.46 5.52 10.13
C ASP A 33 -12.61 4.51 11.28
N PHE A 34 -11.52 3.85 11.66
CA PHE A 34 -11.47 3.12 12.93
C PHE A 34 -11.33 4.11 14.09
N SER A 35 -12.44 4.32 14.80
CA SER A 35 -12.44 5.09 16.04
C SER A 35 -11.86 4.25 17.18
N VAL A 36 -10.57 4.40 17.46
CA VAL A 36 -9.96 3.84 18.68
C VAL A 36 -9.88 4.95 19.73
N VAL A 37 -10.64 4.80 20.81
CA VAL A 37 -10.54 5.68 21.98
C VAL A 37 -9.41 5.15 22.87
N ARG A 38 -8.30 5.90 23.00
CA ARG A 38 -7.32 5.69 24.08
C ARG A 38 -7.46 6.80 25.12
N GLN A 39 -7.54 6.41 26.39
CA GLN A 39 -7.44 7.35 27.51
C GLN A 39 -5.96 7.58 27.87
N GLU A 40 -5.52 8.84 27.84
CA GLU A 40 -4.26 9.27 28.46
C GLU A 40 -4.58 10.22 29.62
N ALA A 41 -4.27 9.74 30.83
CA ALA A 41 -4.19 10.42 32.14
C ALA A 41 -5.37 11.33 32.58
N ALA A 42 -5.73 12.37 31.81
CA ALA A 42 -6.80 13.33 32.13
C ALA A 42 -7.48 13.98 30.89
N ARG A 43 -7.14 13.57 29.66
CA ARG A 43 -7.76 14.10 28.42
C ARG A 43 -8.18 12.96 27.49
N GLN A 44 -9.43 13.03 27.04
CA GLN A 44 -9.95 12.20 25.94
C GLN A 44 -9.36 12.72 24.62
N VAL A 45 -8.19 12.23 24.22
CA VAL A 45 -7.60 12.57 22.92
C VAL A 45 -8.16 11.61 21.87
N ARG A 46 -9.19 12.05 21.13
CA ARG A 46 -9.62 11.36 19.90
C ARG A 46 -8.53 11.51 18.85
N ARG A 47 -7.62 10.53 18.73
CA ARG A 47 -6.82 10.37 17.51
C ARG A 47 -7.65 9.53 16.55
N ARG A 48 -8.08 10.12 15.43
CA ARG A 48 -8.62 9.33 14.32
C ARG A 48 -7.47 8.48 13.77
N LEU A 49 -7.44 7.19 14.12
CA LEU A 49 -6.53 6.23 13.51
C LEU A 49 -7.13 5.85 12.16
N LYS A 50 -6.96 6.74 11.19
CA LYS A 50 -7.34 6.51 9.80
C LYS A 50 -6.61 5.27 9.30
N HIS A 51 -7.35 4.20 8.99
CA HIS A 51 -6.78 3.05 8.31
C HIS A 51 -6.86 3.33 6.82
N TYR A 52 -5.69 3.36 6.19
CA TYR A 52 -5.56 3.61 4.78
C TYR A 52 -5.56 2.29 4.03
N ASN A 53 -6.38 2.21 2.99
CA ASN A 53 -6.44 1.05 2.12
C ASN A 53 -5.15 0.92 1.26
N LEU A 54 -5.13 -0.10 0.40
CA LEU A 54 -3.99 -0.35 -0.49
C LEU A 54 -3.73 0.82 -1.45
N ASP A 55 -4.77 1.47 -1.96
CA ASP A 55 -4.63 2.58 -2.92
C ASP A 55 -3.91 3.78 -2.29
N ALA A 56 -4.23 4.13 -1.04
CA ALA A 56 -3.48 5.14 -0.32
C ALA A 56 -2.02 4.75 -0.10
N ILE A 57 -1.74 3.49 0.24
CA ILE A 57 -0.36 3.00 0.41
C ILE A 57 0.41 3.13 -0.91
N ILE A 58 -0.20 2.73 -2.04
CA ILE A 58 0.39 2.81 -3.38
C ILE A 58 0.67 4.28 -3.72
N SER A 59 -0.33 5.15 -3.63
CA SER A 59 -0.18 6.57 -3.97
C SER A 59 0.89 7.27 -3.13
N VAL A 60 0.91 7.03 -1.81
CA VAL A 60 1.98 7.57 -0.95
C VAL A 60 3.35 6.99 -1.34
N GLY A 61 3.43 5.69 -1.63
CA GLY A 61 4.67 5.05 -2.07
C GLY A 61 5.26 5.66 -3.34
N TYR A 62 4.44 6.18 -4.25
CA TYR A 62 4.91 6.91 -5.43
C TYR A 62 5.29 8.37 -5.14
N ARG A 63 4.72 9.01 -4.11
CA ARG A 63 4.98 10.42 -3.76
C ARG A 63 6.15 10.63 -2.79
N VAL A 64 6.53 9.60 -2.03
CA VAL A 64 7.59 9.68 -1.01
C VAL A 64 8.99 9.52 -1.61
N SER A 65 9.92 10.34 -1.15
CA SER A 65 11.34 10.24 -1.46
C SER A 65 12.11 9.54 -0.32
N SER A 66 12.14 8.21 -0.33
CA SER A 66 12.96 7.40 0.57
C SER A 66 13.52 6.17 -0.15
N THR A 67 14.55 5.54 0.42
CA THR A 67 15.13 4.30 -0.12
C THR A 67 14.08 3.19 -0.18
N ARG A 68 13.24 3.03 0.86
CA ARG A 68 12.14 2.06 0.88
C ARG A 68 11.08 2.36 -0.17
N ALA A 69 10.74 3.64 -0.37
CA ALA A 69 9.81 4.03 -1.43
C ALA A 69 10.38 3.77 -2.83
N THR A 70 11.69 3.95 -3.02
CA THR A 70 12.37 3.59 -4.28
C THR A 70 12.33 2.08 -4.53
N GLN A 71 12.63 1.26 -3.52
CA GLN A 71 12.51 -0.20 -3.61
C GLN A 71 11.08 -0.63 -3.94
N PHE A 72 10.09 -0.01 -3.28
CA PHE A 72 8.67 -0.23 -3.57
C PHE A 72 8.33 0.07 -5.03
N ARG A 73 8.76 1.22 -5.58
CA ARG A 73 8.52 1.58 -6.98
C ARG A 73 9.19 0.63 -7.97
N ILE A 74 10.42 0.20 -7.69
CA ILE A 74 11.13 -0.78 -8.52
C ILE A 74 10.33 -2.09 -8.56
N TRP A 75 9.90 -2.58 -7.39
CA TRP A 75 9.07 -3.77 -7.28
C TRP A 75 7.73 -3.63 -8.01
N ALA A 76 6.99 -2.55 -7.76
CA ALA A 76 5.68 -2.30 -8.37
C ALA A 76 5.76 -2.20 -9.89
N THR A 77 6.81 -1.54 -10.41
CA THR A 77 7.06 -1.45 -11.85
C THR A 77 7.39 -2.80 -12.46
N GLY A 78 8.11 -3.66 -11.74
CA GLY A 78 8.38 -5.04 -12.14
C GLY A 78 7.10 -5.88 -12.24
N VAL A 79 6.24 -5.81 -11.22
CA VAL A 79 4.92 -6.46 -11.20
C VAL A 79 4.05 -6.00 -12.36
N LEU A 80 3.95 -4.68 -12.57
CA LEU A 80 3.16 -4.12 -13.67
C LEU A 80 3.70 -4.55 -15.04
N ARG A 81 5.03 -4.53 -15.21
CA ARG A 81 5.67 -5.01 -16.45
C ARG A 81 5.34 -6.48 -16.70
N GLN A 82 5.45 -7.33 -15.68
CA GLN A 82 5.11 -8.74 -15.79
C GLN A 82 3.65 -8.90 -16.22
N HIS A 83 2.73 -8.19 -15.57
CA HIS A 83 1.32 -8.21 -15.93
C HIS A 83 1.07 -7.83 -17.39
N LEU A 84 1.72 -6.76 -17.86
CA LEU A 84 1.53 -6.25 -19.21
C LEU A 84 2.17 -7.14 -20.30
N VAL A 85 3.28 -7.80 -19.99
CA VAL A 85 4.01 -8.65 -20.96
C VAL A 85 3.46 -10.07 -20.97
N ASP A 86 3.24 -10.67 -19.80
CA ASP A 86 2.83 -12.06 -19.65
C ASP A 86 1.30 -12.23 -19.57
N GLY A 87 0.56 -11.14 -19.38
CA GLY A 87 -0.90 -11.13 -19.18
C GLY A 87 -1.34 -11.43 -17.75
N TYR A 88 -0.41 -11.77 -16.86
CA TYR A 88 -0.70 -12.11 -15.46
C TYR A 88 0.49 -11.76 -14.54
N THR A 89 0.26 -11.83 -13.24
CA THR A 89 1.34 -11.69 -12.25
C THR A 89 1.17 -12.71 -11.14
N LEU A 90 2.26 -13.35 -10.72
CA LEU A 90 2.25 -14.41 -9.71
C LEU A 90 3.16 -14.08 -8.54
N ASN A 91 2.67 -14.36 -7.33
CA ASN A 91 3.48 -14.33 -6.13
C ASN A 91 4.11 -15.71 -5.89
N GLN A 92 5.29 -15.94 -6.48
CA GLN A 92 5.99 -17.22 -6.43
C GLN A 92 6.24 -17.73 -5.00
N ARG A 93 6.69 -16.85 -4.10
CA ARG A 93 6.93 -17.19 -2.70
C ARG A 93 5.68 -17.74 -2.04
N ARG A 94 4.54 -17.07 -2.23
CA ARG A 94 3.26 -17.49 -1.66
C ARG A 94 2.73 -18.78 -2.26
N LEU A 95 3.02 -19.06 -3.53
CA LEU A 95 2.66 -20.34 -4.17
C LEU A 95 3.47 -21.49 -3.56
N GLN A 96 4.77 -21.32 -3.40
CA GLN A 96 5.65 -22.30 -2.76
C GLN A 96 5.23 -22.59 -1.31
N GLU A 97 4.89 -21.56 -0.53
CA GLU A 97 4.37 -21.71 0.84
C GLU A 97 3.07 -22.53 0.92
N ARG A 98 2.30 -22.57 -0.17
CA ARG A 98 1.07 -23.35 -0.28
C ARG A 98 1.28 -24.72 -0.94
N GLY A 99 2.51 -25.07 -1.29
CA GLY A 99 2.84 -26.30 -2.02
C GLY A 99 2.29 -26.34 -3.44
N VAL A 100 2.01 -25.17 -4.04
CA VAL A 100 1.55 -25.07 -5.43
C VAL A 100 2.77 -24.83 -6.31
N GLU A 101 3.00 -25.75 -7.24
CA GLU A 101 4.09 -25.63 -8.20
C GLU A 101 3.85 -24.44 -9.13
N PHE A 102 4.91 -23.66 -9.37
CA PHE A 102 4.83 -22.45 -10.18
C PHE A 102 4.32 -22.73 -11.61
N GLU A 103 4.76 -23.84 -12.20
CA GLU A 103 4.38 -24.23 -13.55
C GLU A 103 2.88 -24.56 -13.67
N GLN A 104 2.31 -25.22 -12.66
CA GLN A 104 0.89 -25.54 -12.63
C GLN A 104 0.03 -24.26 -12.56
N ALA A 105 0.44 -23.29 -11.75
CA ALA A 105 -0.26 -22.00 -11.67
C ALA A 105 -0.15 -21.20 -12.98
N ARG A 106 0.97 -21.36 -13.69
CA ARG A 106 1.22 -20.67 -14.96
C ARG A 106 0.36 -21.21 -16.09
N GLU A 107 0.24 -22.53 -16.21
CA GLU A 107 -0.60 -23.16 -17.24
C GLU A 107 -2.06 -22.70 -17.15
N VAL A 108 -2.62 -22.63 -15.94
CA VAL A 108 -4.01 -22.18 -15.72
C VAL A 108 -4.23 -20.73 -16.12
N LEU A 109 -3.23 -19.85 -15.92
CA LEU A 109 -3.36 -18.42 -16.21
C LEU A 109 -3.03 -18.04 -17.65
N ALA A 110 -2.31 -18.89 -18.38
CA ALA A 110 -1.96 -18.68 -19.78
C ALA A 110 -3.02 -19.19 -20.77
N THR A 111 -4.12 -19.78 -20.26
CA THR A 111 -5.25 -20.30 -21.07
C THR A 111 -6.34 -19.25 -21.20
#